data_AF-A0A956V1E5-F1
#
_entry.id   AF-A0A956V1E5-F1
#
_cell.length_a   1.000
_cell.length_b   1.000
_cell.length_c   1.000
_cell.angle_alpha   90.00
_cell.angle_beta   90.00
_cell.angle_gamma   90.00
#
_symmetry.space_group_name_H-M   'P 1'
#
loop_
_entity.id
_entity.type
_entity.pdbx_description
1 polymer ?
#
loop_
_entity_poly.entity_id
_entity_poly.type
_entity_poly.pdbx_seq_one_letter_code
_entity_poly.pdbx_strand_id
1 'polypeptide(L)'
;MSHSTHLTRRTAIKAGAATGLAAAASATALHAFAQTPAASPEATPLATTFEAPAYGTEGLGRGDAGELNILWWQAPTVLNPHLNGDTGTQFILEPLLSYAPNSAIIPVLVQETPTVENGLLAADLSQVTFRLREGLLWSDGEPVTSRDIQFTWQWITTPSNASTSFNQWNTIASVDIVDDLTATVVFKAPAVNWYDPFTNELIGALLPAHAFGDDPANPNDAFQTAPIGTGPYVLESFTPNDQGTYIINENYREP
;
A
#
# COMPACT_ATOMS: atom_id res chain seq x y z
N MET A 1 0.60 43.58 -36.35
CA MET A 1 -0.09 42.44 -35.72
C MET A 1 0.58 42.15 -34.39
N SER A 2 -0.21 42.34 -33.32
CA SER A 2 -0.03 42.11 -31.88
C SER A 2 1.37 41.83 -31.30
N HIS A 3 1.87 42.78 -30.47
CA HIS A 3 2.92 42.56 -29.49
C HIS A 3 2.30 42.09 -28.16
N SER A 4 2.84 41.00 -27.60
CA SER A 4 2.47 40.44 -26.30
C SER A 4 3.12 41.24 -25.16
N THR A 5 2.31 41.78 -24.25
CA THR A 5 2.79 42.50 -23.06
C THR A 5 2.70 41.56 -21.85
N HIS A 6 3.85 41.09 -21.35
CA HIS A 6 3.91 40.27 -20.13
C HIS A 6 3.66 41.14 -18.88
N LEU A 7 2.61 40.81 -18.13
CA LEU A 7 2.34 41.35 -16.80
C LEU A 7 3.27 40.68 -15.79
N THR A 8 4.09 41.48 -15.09
CA THR A 8 4.97 40.97 -14.02
C THR A 8 4.33 41.11 -12.64
N ARG A 9 4.76 40.24 -11.72
CA ARG A 9 4.30 40.13 -10.32
C ARG A 9 4.31 41.47 -9.56
N ARG A 10 5.18 42.41 -9.94
CA ARG A 10 5.27 43.76 -9.37
C ARG A 10 4.12 44.69 -9.77
N THR A 11 3.48 44.47 -10.91
CA THR A 11 2.35 45.28 -11.38
C THR A 11 1.05 44.93 -10.63
N ALA A 12 0.87 43.65 -10.28
CA ALA A 12 -0.29 43.20 -9.49
C ALA A 12 -0.29 43.76 -8.06
N ILE A 13 0.88 43.87 -7.44
CA ILE A 13 1.02 44.36 -6.05
C ILE A 13 0.71 45.87 -5.96
N LYS A 14 1.00 46.66 -6.99
CA LYS A 14 0.68 48.10 -7.00
C LYS A 14 -0.80 48.40 -7.27
N ALA A 15 -1.56 47.49 -7.88
CA ALA A 15 -2.98 47.69 -8.17
C ALA A 15 -3.90 47.45 -6.96
N GLY A 16 -3.43 46.71 -5.93
CA GLY A 16 -4.23 46.42 -4.73
C GLY A 16 -4.31 47.57 -3.71
N ALA A 17 -3.52 48.63 -3.87
CA ALA A 17 -3.44 49.73 -2.90
C ALA A 17 -4.41 50.91 -3.18
N ALA A 18 -5.29 50.80 -4.19
CA ALA A 18 -6.12 51.91 -4.65
C ALA A 18 -7.64 51.76 -4.41
N THR A 19 -8.11 50.72 -3.70
CA THR A 19 -9.50 50.63 -3.24
C THR A 19 -9.53 50.72 -1.72
N GLY A 20 -9.55 51.95 -1.23
CA GLY A 20 -9.60 52.29 0.18
C GLY A 20 -10.81 51.70 0.91
N LEU A 21 -10.58 50.58 1.58
CA LEU A 21 -11.39 50.12 2.71
C LEU A 21 -10.45 49.80 3.88
N ALA A 22 -9.90 50.83 4.49
CA ALA A 22 -9.12 50.74 5.71
C ALA A 22 -9.59 51.83 6.67
N ALA A 23 -10.37 51.45 7.68
CA ALA A 23 -10.55 52.30 8.86
C ALA A 23 -10.96 51.59 10.17
N ALA A 24 -11.31 50.30 10.20
CA ALA A 24 -11.87 49.73 11.44
C ALA A 24 -11.39 48.33 11.88
N ALA A 25 -10.32 47.78 11.29
CA ALA A 25 -9.78 46.48 11.74
C ALA A 25 -8.27 46.49 12.04
N SER A 26 -7.65 47.67 12.10
CA SER A 26 -6.18 47.81 12.21
C SER A 26 -5.66 47.98 13.64
N ALA A 27 -6.49 47.77 14.68
CA ALA A 27 -6.05 47.89 16.08
C ALA A 27 -6.03 46.56 16.87
N THR A 28 -6.67 45.49 16.38
CA THR A 28 -6.63 44.16 17.01
C THR A 28 -5.72 43.16 16.30
N ALA A 29 -5.15 43.53 15.16
CA ALA A 29 -4.22 42.67 14.40
C ALA A 29 -2.73 42.87 14.75
N LEU A 30 -2.38 43.89 15.56
CA LEU A 30 -0.98 44.21 15.87
C LEU A 30 -0.45 43.57 17.18
N HIS A 31 -1.30 42.88 17.96
CA HIS A 31 -0.88 42.16 19.18
C HIS A 31 -0.71 40.64 18.97
N ALA A 32 -1.09 40.09 17.82
CA ALA A 32 -0.98 38.66 17.53
C ALA A 32 0.33 38.25 16.82
N PHE A 33 1.14 39.21 16.38
CA PHE A 33 2.41 38.96 15.67
C PHE A 33 3.67 39.14 16.53
N ALA A 34 3.52 39.32 17.85
CA ALA A 34 4.65 39.55 18.76
C ALA A 34 5.04 38.33 19.62
N GLN A 35 4.38 37.19 19.45
CA GLN A 35 4.82 35.94 20.10
C GLN A 35 5.55 35.09 19.07
N THR A 36 6.87 35.11 19.15
CA THR A 36 7.73 34.10 18.56
C THR A 36 7.18 32.73 18.97
N PRO A 37 6.84 31.80 18.05
CA PRO A 37 6.50 30.46 18.45
C PRO A 37 7.70 29.92 19.24
N ALA A 38 7.46 29.45 20.46
CA ALA A 38 8.49 28.79 21.24
C ALA A 38 9.08 27.70 20.36
N ALA A 39 10.41 27.74 20.18
CA ALA A 39 11.11 26.69 19.47
C ALA A 39 10.68 25.34 20.07
N SER A 40 10.30 24.39 19.22
CA SER A 40 10.20 22.99 19.62
C SER A 40 11.47 22.64 20.40
N PRO A 41 11.37 21.92 21.54
CA PRO A 41 12.57 21.52 22.26
C PRO A 41 13.51 20.83 21.27
N GLU A 42 14.77 21.25 21.25
CA GLU A 42 15.82 20.58 20.48
C GLU A 42 15.74 19.09 20.81
N ALA A 43 15.60 18.27 19.77
CA ALA A 43 15.68 16.83 19.92
C ALA A 43 17.00 16.54 20.64
N THR A 44 16.91 16.01 21.86
CA THR A 44 18.09 15.51 22.56
C THR A 44 18.69 14.45 21.65
N PRO A 45 19.93 14.59 21.17
CA PRO A 45 20.53 13.56 20.35
C PRO A 45 20.65 12.34 21.25
N LEU A 46 19.79 11.34 21.03
CA LEU A 46 20.06 9.98 21.46
C LEU A 46 21.27 9.54 20.62
N ALA A 47 22.47 9.88 21.10
CA ALA A 47 23.70 9.26 20.66
C ALA A 47 23.75 7.84 21.24
N THR A 48 22.78 7.00 20.88
CA THR A 48 23.00 5.57 20.87
C THR A 48 23.88 5.32 19.66
N THR A 49 25.16 5.10 19.90
CA THR A 49 26.02 4.40 18.94
C THR A 49 25.28 3.12 18.57
N PHE A 50 24.72 3.06 17.37
CA PHE A 50 24.17 1.82 16.83
C PHE A 50 25.36 0.92 16.53
N GLU A 51 25.80 0.18 17.55
CA GLU A 51 26.79 -0.87 17.38
C GLU A 51 26.04 -2.01 16.68
N ALA A 52 26.30 -2.19 15.38
CA ALA A 52 25.77 -3.33 14.66
C ALA A 52 26.17 -4.60 15.44
N PRO A 53 25.24 -5.50 15.75
CA PRO A 53 25.55 -6.66 16.57
C PRO A 53 26.71 -7.44 15.97
N ALA A 54 27.67 -7.81 16.83
CA ALA A 54 28.90 -8.51 16.44
C ALA A 54 28.66 -9.95 15.96
N TYR A 55 27.42 -10.43 16.05
CA TYR A 55 26.97 -11.76 15.65
C TYR A 55 25.77 -11.61 14.70
N GLY A 56 25.73 -12.47 13.66
CA GLY A 56 24.59 -12.56 12.76
C GLY A 56 23.39 -13.26 13.42
N THR A 57 22.30 -13.44 12.68
CA THR A 57 21.10 -14.17 13.12
C THR A 57 21.28 -15.70 13.07
N GLU A 58 22.52 -16.18 13.13
CA GLU A 58 22.84 -17.61 13.03
C GLU A 58 22.30 -18.36 14.26
N GLY A 59 21.44 -19.36 14.02
CA GLY A 59 20.82 -20.16 15.08
C GLY A 59 19.62 -19.53 15.77
N LEU A 60 19.20 -18.34 15.35
CA LEU A 60 17.93 -17.73 15.77
C LEU A 60 16.81 -18.21 14.85
N GLY A 61 15.71 -18.68 15.45
CA GLY A 61 14.44 -18.89 14.78
C GLY A 61 13.68 -17.59 14.58
N ARG A 62 12.56 -17.66 13.86
CA ARG A 62 11.67 -16.53 13.64
C ARG A 62 11.16 -15.99 14.98
N GLY A 63 11.46 -14.71 15.25
CA GLY A 63 11.08 -14.04 16.49
C GLY A 63 12.11 -14.04 17.61
N ASP A 64 13.18 -14.83 17.50
CA ASP A 64 14.15 -14.98 18.59
C ASP A 64 15.06 -13.74 18.76
N ALA A 65 15.10 -12.86 17.76
CA ALA A 65 15.94 -11.66 17.76
C ALA A 65 15.37 -10.49 18.58
N GLY A 66 14.22 -10.66 19.23
CA GLY A 66 13.57 -9.63 20.04
C GLY A 66 12.83 -8.57 19.22
N GLU A 67 12.61 -7.41 19.82
CA GLU A 67 11.77 -6.34 19.26
C GLU A 67 12.54 -5.42 18.29
N LEU A 68 11.98 -5.20 17.10
CA LEU A 68 12.49 -4.25 16.12
C LEU A 68 11.64 -2.98 16.11
N ASN A 69 12.26 -1.87 16.51
CA ASN A 69 11.65 -0.54 16.46
C ASN A 69 12.03 0.19 15.18
N ILE A 70 11.05 0.47 14.32
CA ILE A 70 11.24 1.16 13.04
C ILE A 70 10.64 2.56 13.14
N LEU A 71 11.48 3.59 13.02
CA LEU A 71 11.00 4.96 12.83
C LEU A 71 10.61 5.16 11.37
N TRP A 72 9.35 5.53 11.14
CA TRP A 72 8.84 5.81 9.80
C TRP A 72 8.47 7.28 9.65
N TRP A 73 8.77 7.86 8.49
CA TRP A 73 8.62 9.30 8.25
C TRP A 73 7.15 9.75 8.10
N GLN A 74 6.26 8.80 7.79
CA GLN A 74 4.81 8.97 7.78
C GLN A 74 4.17 8.00 8.76
N ALA A 75 3.32 8.52 9.63
CA ALA A 75 2.55 7.65 10.50
C ALA A 75 1.38 7.05 9.71
N PRO A 76 1.18 5.71 9.73
CA PRO A 76 0.06 5.09 9.04
C PRO A 76 -1.27 5.59 9.60
N THR A 77 -2.25 5.78 8.72
CA THR A 77 -3.61 6.21 9.06
C THR A 77 -4.65 5.12 8.78
N VAL A 78 -4.44 4.34 7.72
CA VAL A 78 -5.29 3.25 7.27
C VAL A 78 -4.44 2.07 6.88
N LEU A 79 -4.83 0.86 7.29
CA LEU A 79 -4.12 -0.39 7.00
C LEU A 79 -4.80 -1.23 5.91
N ASN A 80 -5.33 -0.55 4.89
CA ASN A 80 -5.71 -1.16 3.61
C ASN A 80 -4.81 -0.56 2.51
N PRO A 81 -3.99 -1.38 1.81
CA PRO A 81 -3.01 -0.88 0.84
C PRO A 81 -3.66 -0.17 -0.36
N HIS A 82 -4.89 -0.53 -0.70
CA HIS A 82 -5.62 -0.01 -1.86
C HIS A 82 -6.37 1.30 -1.60
N LEU A 83 -6.31 1.83 -0.37
CA LEU A 83 -6.84 3.14 0.00
C LEU A 83 -5.70 4.15 0.04
N ASN A 84 -5.24 4.59 1.21
CA ASN A 84 -4.29 5.70 1.32
C ASN A 84 -2.81 5.33 1.10
N GLY A 85 -2.49 4.18 0.51
CA GLY A 85 -1.10 3.80 0.18
C GLY A 85 -0.15 3.86 1.38
N ASP A 86 -0.69 3.68 2.59
CA ASP A 86 0.04 3.84 3.84
C ASP A 86 0.95 2.63 4.09
N THR A 87 2.15 2.94 4.54
CA THR A 87 3.16 1.97 4.94
C THR A 87 2.81 1.36 6.30
N GLY A 88 2.93 0.06 6.41
CA GLY A 88 2.57 -0.77 7.58
C GLY A 88 1.84 -2.04 7.13
N THR A 89 1.05 -1.90 6.06
CA THR A 89 0.35 -3.02 5.41
C THR A 89 1.29 -4.03 4.77
N GLN A 90 2.49 -3.62 4.32
CA GLN A 90 3.47 -4.51 3.69
C GLN A 90 4.01 -5.62 4.61
N PHE A 91 3.80 -5.51 5.92
CA PHE A 91 4.17 -6.57 6.87
C PHE A 91 3.07 -7.62 7.03
N ILE A 92 1.84 -7.28 6.63
CA ILE A 92 0.62 -8.04 6.86
C ILE A 92 0.10 -8.66 5.57
N LEU A 93 -0.04 -7.88 4.50
CA LEU A 93 -0.58 -8.35 3.22
C LEU A 93 0.53 -8.55 2.21
N GLU A 94 0.39 -9.57 1.37
CA GLU A 94 1.36 -9.88 0.32
C GLU A 94 0.70 -9.90 -1.06
N PRO A 95 1.45 -9.53 -2.11
CA PRO A 95 1.03 -9.65 -3.50
C PRO A 95 1.26 -11.05 -4.06
N LEU A 96 0.75 -11.32 -5.26
CA LEU A 96 1.07 -12.57 -5.98
C LEU A 96 2.56 -12.63 -6.39
N LEU A 97 3.12 -11.49 -6.79
CA LEU A 97 4.47 -11.34 -7.32
C LEU A 97 5.20 -10.20 -6.59
N SER A 98 6.53 -10.23 -6.58
CA SER A 98 7.35 -9.12 -6.08
C SER A 98 8.57 -8.87 -6.98
N TYR A 99 9.24 -7.74 -6.77
CA TYR A 99 10.49 -7.42 -7.45
C TYR A 99 11.68 -7.84 -6.59
N ALA A 100 12.54 -8.68 -7.14
CA ALA A 100 13.85 -8.92 -6.57
C ALA A 100 14.73 -7.66 -6.68
N PRO A 101 15.84 -7.55 -5.91
CA PRO A 101 16.74 -6.39 -5.96
C PRO A 101 17.33 -6.09 -7.35
N ASN A 102 17.41 -7.09 -8.22
CA ASN A 102 17.82 -6.95 -9.62
C ASN A 102 16.66 -6.63 -10.57
N SER A 103 15.49 -6.26 -10.02
CA SER A 103 14.24 -5.98 -10.73
C SER A 103 13.61 -7.17 -11.46
N ALA A 104 14.07 -8.41 -11.20
CA ALA A 104 13.39 -9.60 -11.69
C ALA A 104 12.06 -9.81 -10.95
N ILE A 105 11.04 -10.28 -11.66
CA ILE A 105 9.74 -10.61 -11.08
C ILE A 105 9.82 -12.01 -10.47
N ILE A 106 9.60 -12.10 -9.17
CA ILE A 106 9.68 -13.34 -8.39
C ILE A 106 8.31 -13.72 -7.82
N PRO A 107 8.04 -15.03 -7.66
CA PRO A 107 6.76 -15.50 -7.14
C PRO A 107 6.70 -15.39 -5.61
N VAL A 108 5.63 -14.79 -5.08
CA VAL A 108 5.37 -14.71 -3.64
C VAL A 108 4.29 -15.71 -3.26
N LEU A 109 3.02 -15.42 -3.53
CA LEU A 109 1.89 -16.32 -3.23
C LEU A 109 1.64 -17.37 -4.33
N VAL A 110 2.29 -17.25 -5.48
CA VAL A 110 2.18 -18.20 -6.60
C VAL A 110 3.34 -19.21 -6.60
N GLN A 111 3.13 -20.36 -7.24
CA GLN A 111 4.13 -21.43 -7.33
C GLN A 111 5.33 -21.03 -8.22
N GLU A 112 5.06 -20.31 -9.31
CA GLU A 112 6.04 -19.91 -10.30
C GLU A 112 5.63 -18.60 -10.97
N THR A 113 6.61 -17.82 -11.43
CA THR A 113 6.34 -16.59 -12.20
C THR A 113 5.73 -16.99 -13.56
N PRO A 114 4.57 -16.42 -13.96
CA PRO A 114 4.00 -16.70 -15.27
C PRO A 114 4.92 -16.25 -16.42
N THR A 115 5.11 -17.13 -17.40
CA THR A 115 5.89 -16.86 -18.61
C THR A 115 5.22 -17.48 -19.84
N VAL A 116 5.64 -17.07 -21.03
CA VAL A 116 5.16 -17.72 -22.27
C VAL A 116 5.68 -19.16 -22.35
N GLU A 117 6.89 -19.41 -21.84
CA GLU A 117 7.56 -20.72 -21.90
C GLU A 117 6.87 -21.79 -21.05
N ASN A 118 6.39 -21.44 -19.85
CA ASN A 118 5.62 -22.36 -19.00
C ASN A 118 4.11 -22.38 -19.34
N GLY A 119 3.69 -21.64 -20.36
CA GLY A 119 2.31 -21.59 -20.83
C GLY A 119 1.33 -20.85 -19.91
N LEU A 120 1.82 -20.17 -18.86
CA LEU A 120 0.98 -19.41 -17.95
C LEU A 120 0.73 -17.97 -18.43
N LEU A 121 1.54 -17.46 -19.35
CA LEU A 121 1.28 -16.20 -20.03
C LEU A 121 0.98 -16.48 -21.50
N ALA A 122 -0.16 -15.99 -22.00
CA ALA A 122 -0.46 -16.13 -23.41
C ALA A 122 0.56 -15.35 -24.27
N ALA A 123 0.94 -15.92 -25.42
CA ALA A 123 1.95 -15.33 -26.31
C ALA A 123 1.53 -13.96 -26.88
N ASP A 124 0.22 -13.68 -26.94
CA ASP A 124 -0.35 -12.40 -27.34
C ASP A 124 -0.59 -11.44 -26.17
N LEU A 125 -0.21 -11.84 -24.94
CA LEU A 125 -0.37 -11.08 -23.70
C LEU A 125 -1.83 -10.74 -23.35
N SER A 126 -2.79 -11.51 -23.87
CA SER A 126 -4.22 -11.31 -23.62
C SER A 126 -4.68 -11.87 -22.26
N GLN A 127 -3.97 -12.86 -21.72
CA GLN A 127 -4.32 -13.52 -20.47
C GLN A 127 -3.08 -14.03 -19.74
N VAL A 128 -3.21 -14.14 -18.41
CA VAL A 128 -2.22 -14.75 -17.52
C VAL A 128 -2.91 -15.67 -16.52
N THR A 129 -2.35 -16.86 -16.29
CA THR A 129 -2.85 -17.84 -15.33
C THR A 129 -1.93 -17.88 -14.11
N PHE A 130 -2.51 -17.71 -12.93
CA PHE A 130 -1.82 -17.82 -11.66
C PHE A 130 -2.18 -19.15 -10.99
N ARG A 131 -1.14 -19.83 -10.50
CA ARG A 131 -1.24 -21.02 -9.65
C ARG A 131 -0.74 -20.66 -8.26
N LEU A 132 -1.63 -20.62 -7.28
CA LEU A 132 -1.32 -20.36 -5.88
C LEU A 132 -0.49 -21.50 -5.28
N ARG A 133 0.38 -21.17 -4.33
CA ARG A 133 1.06 -22.19 -3.53
C ARG A 133 0.03 -22.96 -2.71
N GLU A 134 0.28 -24.24 -2.50
CA GLU A 134 -0.56 -25.08 -1.65
C GLU A 134 -0.38 -24.71 -0.18
N GLY A 135 -1.46 -24.82 0.60
CA GLY A 135 -1.41 -24.65 2.06
C GLY A 135 -1.21 -23.21 2.55
N LEU A 136 -1.40 -22.21 1.69
CA LEU A 136 -1.40 -20.82 2.11
C LEU A 136 -2.60 -20.54 3.03
N LEU A 137 -2.32 -19.90 4.16
CA LEU A 137 -3.31 -19.48 5.14
C LEU A 137 -3.27 -17.97 5.31
N TRP A 138 -4.45 -17.39 5.48
CA TRP A 138 -4.62 -16.07 6.07
C TRP A 138 -4.24 -16.11 7.56
N SER A 139 -3.98 -14.95 8.15
CA SER A 139 -3.61 -14.84 9.56
C SER A 139 -4.66 -15.37 10.53
N ASP A 140 -5.93 -15.43 10.13
CA ASP A 140 -7.03 -16.00 10.90
C ASP A 140 -7.19 -17.53 10.70
N GLY A 141 -6.35 -18.14 9.87
CA GLY A 141 -6.32 -19.59 9.61
C GLY A 141 -7.21 -20.05 8.46
N GLU A 142 -7.97 -19.16 7.82
CA GLU A 142 -8.72 -19.50 6.61
C GLU A 142 -7.76 -19.72 5.42
N PRO A 143 -8.08 -20.64 4.49
CA PRO A 143 -7.22 -20.91 3.34
C PRO A 143 -7.26 -19.76 2.32
N VAL A 144 -6.11 -19.45 1.74
CA VAL A 144 -6.02 -18.53 0.58
C VAL A 144 -6.43 -19.30 -0.68
N THR A 145 -7.33 -18.72 -1.48
CA THR A 145 -7.85 -19.37 -2.69
C THR A 145 -7.87 -18.42 -3.88
N SER A 146 -8.10 -18.97 -5.07
CA SER A 146 -8.30 -18.23 -6.32
C SER A 146 -9.46 -17.22 -6.24
N ARG A 147 -10.42 -17.43 -5.33
CA ARG A 147 -11.49 -16.46 -5.04
C ARG A 147 -10.96 -15.15 -4.51
N ASP A 148 -9.90 -15.17 -3.71
CA ASP A 148 -9.30 -13.93 -3.16
C ASP A 148 -8.72 -13.07 -4.28
N ILE A 149 -8.18 -13.68 -5.34
CA ILE A 149 -7.69 -12.96 -6.54
C ILE A 149 -8.87 -12.29 -7.26
N GLN A 150 -9.95 -13.03 -7.48
CA GLN A 150 -11.15 -12.49 -8.15
C GLN A 150 -11.79 -11.38 -7.32
N PHE A 151 -11.95 -11.60 -6.01
CA PHE A 151 -12.52 -10.64 -5.08
C PHE A 151 -11.69 -9.35 -5.04
N THR A 152 -10.36 -9.46 -4.92
CA THR A 152 -9.46 -8.31 -4.90
C THR A 152 -9.64 -7.45 -6.16
N TRP A 153 -9.67 -8.08 -7.34
CA TRP A 153 -9.93 -7.36 -8.59
C TRP A 153 -11.29 -6.65 -8.58
N GLN A 154 -12.36 -7.33 -8.16
CA GLN A 154 -13.71 -6.76 -8.11
C GLN A 154 -13.80 -5.60 -7.13
N TRP A 155 -13.24 -5.75 -5.93
CA TRP A 155 -13.23 -4.72 -4.91
C TRP A 155 -12.46 -3.47 -5.38
N ILE A 156 -11.25 -3.65 -5.94
CA ILE A 156 -10.43 -2.53 -6.42
C ILE A 156 -11.12 -1.81 -7.58
N THR A 157 -11.76 -2.55 -8.49
CA THR A 157 -12.43 -1.97 -9.66
C THR A 157 -13.86 -1.50 -9.39
N THR A 158 -14.36 -1.66 -8.17
CA THR A 158 -15.65 -1.14 -7.74
C THR A 158 -15.53 0.37 -7.44
N PRO A 159 -16.19 1.25 -8.22
CA PRO A 159 -15.97 2.70 -8.13
C PRO A 159 -16.32 3.33 -6.76
N SER A 160 -17.24 2.75 -6.00
CA SER A 160 -17.62 3.25 -4.66
C SER A 160 -16.51 3.10 -3.62
N ASN A 161 -15.55 2.19 -3.84
CA ASN A 161 -14.45 1.97 -2.91
C ASN A 161 -13.31 2.98 -3.09
N ALA A 162 -13.32 3.74 -4.19
CA ALA A 162 -12.34 4.79 -4.49
C ALA A 162 -10.87 4.33 -4.34
N SER A 163 -10.57 3.10 -4.79
CA SER A 163 -9.23 2.52 -4.65
C SER A 163 -8.16 3.34 -5.39
N THR A 164 -7.01 3.55 -4.76
CA THR A 164 -5.84 4.17 -5.38
C THR A 164 -5.12 3.27 -6.38
N SER A 165 -5.33 1.96 -6.31
CA SER A 165 -4.82 0.96 -7.27
C SER A 165 -5.76 0.75 -8.47
N PHE A 166 -6.88 1.49 -8.55
CA PHE A 166 -7.91 1.30 -9.58
C PHE A 166 -7.32 1.30 -10.99
N ASN A 167 -6.43 2.24 -11.32
CA ASN A 167 -5.92 2.41 -12.68
C ASN A 167 -5.10 1.21 -13.16
N GLN A 168 -4.34 0.58 -12.27
CA GLN A 168 -3.54 -0.61 -12.55
C GLN A 168 -4.46 -1.80 -12.81
N TRP A 169 -5.43 -2.04 -11.93
CA TRP A 169 -6.34 -3.19 -12.01
C TRP A 169 -7.45 -3.04 -13.06
N ASN A 170 -7.85 -1.82 -13.42
CA ASN A 170 -8.89 -1.58 -14.43
C ASN A 170 -8.46 -1.94 -15.87
N THR A 171 -7.24 -2.45 -16.06
CA THR A 171 -6.80 -3.08 -17.31
C THR A 171 -7.34 -4.50 -17.49
N ILE A 172 -7.79 -5.14 -16.40
CA ILE A 172 -8.32 -6.51 -16.37
C ILE A 172 -9.80 -6.52 -16.79
N ALA A 173 -10.16 -7.42 -17.68
CA ALA A 173 -11.51 -7.64 -18.17
C ALA A 173 -12.29 -8.66 -17.31
N SER A 174 -11.64 -9.77 -16.94
CA SER A 174 -12.20 -10.80 -16.05
C SER A 174 -11.10 -11.52 -15.27
N VAL A 175 -11.50 -12.10 -14.15
CA VAL A 175 -10.71 -13.10 -13.42
C VAL A 175 -11.56 -14.36 -13.33
N ASP A 176 -11.19 -15.38 -14.09
CA ASP A 176 -11.90 -16.64 -14.23
C ASP A 176 -11.29 -17.68 -13.28
N ILE A 177 -12.10 -18.22 -12.37
CA ILE A 177 -11.68 -19.27 -11.44
C ILE A 177 -11.67 -20.61 -12.19
N VAL A 178 -10.52 -21.27 -12.23
CA VAL A 178 -10.36 -22.62 -12.80
C VAL A 178 -10.60 -23.67 -11.72
N ASP A 179 -9.96 -23.49 -10.57
CA ASP A 179 -10.11 -24.29 -9.35
C ASP A 179 -9.68 -23.46 -8.12
N ASP A 180 -9.71 -24.05 -6.93
CA ASP A 180 -9.42 -23.34 -5.67
C ASP A 180 -8.02 -22.72 -5.60
N LEU A 181 -7.05 -23.21 -6.39
CA LEU A 181 -5.68 -22.69 -6.40
C LEU A 181 -5.29 -22.05 -7.73
N THR A 182 -6.18 -22.04 -8.72
CA THR A 182 -5.88 -21.58 -10.07
C THR A 182 -6.89 -20.55 -10.56
N ALA A 183 -6.40 -19.37 -10.95
CA ALA A 183 -7.19 -18.31 -11.57
C ALA A 183 -6.55 -17.88 -12.90
N THR A 184 -7.37 -17.59 -13.89
CA THR A 184 -6.93 -16.96 -15.15
C THR A 184 -7.45 -15.53 -15.22
N VAL A 185 -6.53 -14.59 -15.35
CA VAL A 185 -6.82 -13.16 -15.56
C VAL A 185 -6.83 -12.90 -17.06
N VAL A 186 -7.89 -12.29 -17.56
CA VAL A 186 -8.02 -11.84 -18.96
C VAL A 186 -7.94 -10.32 -18.99
N PHE A 187 -7.11 -9.77 -19.88
CA PHE A 187 -6.93 -8.33 -20.03
C PHE A 187 -7.85 -7.74 -21.10
N LYS A 188 -8.22 -6.46 -20.95
CA LYS A 188 -9.05 -5.73 -21.92
C LYS A 188 -8.35 -5.52 -23.27
N ALA A 189 -7.03 -5.54 -23.27
CA ALA A 189 -6.15 -5.47 -24.43
C ALA A 189 -4.82 -6.18 -24.10
N PRO A 190 -4.02 -6.57 -25.10
CA PRO A 190 -2.67 -7.10 -24.87
C PRO A 190 -1.86 -6.26 -23.87
N ALA A 191 -1.47 -6.85 -22.76
CA ALA A 191 -0.87 -6.15 -21.63
C ALA A 191 0.65 -6.43 -21.53
N VAL A 192 1.47 -5.51 -22.03
CA VAL A 192 2.94 -5.61 -21.92
C VAL A 192 3.40 -5.59 -20.46
N ASN A 193 2.70 -4.83 -19.63
CA ASN A 193 2.91 -4.71 -18.19
C ASN A 193 1.90 -5.55 -17.39
N TRP A 194 1.52 -6.74 -17.87
CA TRP A 194 0.54 -7.64 -17.24
C TRP A 194 0.77 -7.89 -15.74
N TYR A 195 2.02 -7.83 -15.29
CA TYR A 195 2.42 -8.09 -13.90
C TYR A 195 2.18 -6.92 -12.95
N ASP A 196 2.05 -5.70 -13.48
CA ASP A 196 1.96 -4.45 -12.71
C ASP A 196 0.84 -4.46 -11.66
N PRO A 197 -0.39 -4.94 -11.93
CA PRO A 197 -1.46 -4.98 -10.93
C PRO A 197 -1.17 -5.98 -9.80
N PHE A 198 -0.32 -6.97 -10.02
CA PHE A 198 -0.12 -8.12 -9.13
C PHE A 198 1.23 -8.09 -8.41
N THR A 199 1.99 -7.02 -8.61
CA THR A 199 3.33 -6.84 -8.04
C THR A 199 3.29 -5.66 -7.07
N ASN A 200 4.13 -5.67 -6.04
CA ASN A 200 4.23 -4.65 -4.97
C ASN A 200 3.08 -4.71 -3.95
N GLU A 201 3.42 -4.64 -2.66
CA GLU A 201 2.53 -4.76 -1.52
C GLU A 201 1.49 -3.62 -1.44
N LEU A 202 1.78 -2.44 -2.00
CA LEU A 202 0.87 -1.29 -2.02
C LEU A 202 -0.08 -1.28 -3.23
N ILE A 203 0.15 -2.13 -4.23
CA ILE A 203 -0.65 -2.16 -5.47
C ILE A 203 -1.32 -3.51 -5.68
N GLY A 204 -0.59 -4.59 -5.45
CA GLY A 204 -0.98 -5.95 -5.80
C GLY A 204 -1.25 -6.87 -4.63
N ALA A 205 -1.27 -6.36 -3.39
CA ALA A 205 -1.69 -7.13 -2.23
C ALA A 205 -3.08 -7.74 -2.44
N LEU A 206 -3.27 -8.97 -1.98
CA LEU A 206 -4.59 -9.60 -2.01
C LEU A 206 -5.43 -9.21 -0.80
N LEU A 207 -6.74 -9.09 -1.01
CA LEU A 207 -7.74 -8.92 0.03
C LEU A 207 -8.46 -10.27 0.29
N PRO A 208 -8.67 -10.65 1.57
CA PRO A 208 -9.39 -11.88 1.93
C PRO A 208 -10.89 -11.76 1.66
N ALA A 209 -11.42 -12.50 0.69
CA ALA A 209 -12.84 -12.39 0.29
C ALA A 209 -13.81 -12.64 1.45
N HIS A 210 -13.48 -13.61 2.31
CA HIS A 210 -14.30 -14.01 3.46
C HIS A 210 -14.44 -12.89 4.49
N ALA A 211 -13.41 -12.07 4.69
CA ALA A 211 -13.44 -10.96 5.65
C ALA A 211 -14.41 -9.84 5.23
N PHE A 212 -14.76 -9.79 3.94
CA PHE A 212 -15.67 -8.81 3.35
C PHE A 212 -17.06 -9.39 3.10
N GLY A 213 -17.29 -10.68 3.43
CA GLY A 213 -18.55 -11.39 3.19
C GLY A 213 -18.84 -11.62 1.71
N ASP A 214 -17.80 -11.70 0.87
CA ASP A 214 -17.88 -11.84 -0.59
C ASP A 214 -18.61 -10.69 -1.33
N ASP A 215 -18.85 -9.55 -0.65
CA ASP A 215 -19.43 -8.35 -1.28
C ASP A 215 -18.31 -7.37 -1.71
N PRO A 216 -18.01 -7.23 -3.01
CA PRO A 216 -16.96 -6.32 -3.48
C PRO A 216 -17.32 -4.84 -3.29
N ALA A 217 -18.58 -4.49 -3.00
CA ALA A 217 -18.99 -3.12 -2.67
C ALA A 217 -18.86 -2.81 -1.17
N ASN A 218 -18.53 -3.79 -0.34
CA ASN A 218 -18.31 -3.59 1.08
C ASN A 218 -16.97 -2.86 1.32
N PRO A 219 -16.97 -1.62 1.86
CA PRO A 219 -15.71 -0.91 2.13
C PRO A 219 -14.91 -1.52 3.29
N ASN A 220 -15.57 -2.30 4.16
CA ASN A 220 -15.03 -2.96 5.34
C ASN A 220 -14.13 -2.07 6.19
N ASP A 221 -14.71 -1.06 6.83
CA ASP A 221 -13.97 -0.10 7.68
C ASP A 221 -13.20 -0.78 8.82
N ALA A 222 -13.65 -1.95 9.30
CA ALA A 222 -12.92 -2.71 10.30
C ALA A 222 -11.56 -3.21 9.78
N PHE A 223 -11.50 -3.64 8.51
CA PHE A 223 -10.26 -4.08 7.87
C PHE A 223 -9.20 -2.96 7.82
N GLN A 224 -9.61 -1.70 7.76
CA GLN A 224 -8.71 -0.55 7.73
C GLN A 224 -7.92 -0.36 9.04
N THR A 225 -8.33 -0.99 10.13
CA THR A 225 -7.65 -0.89 11.43
C THR A 225 -7.28 -2.24 12.04
N ALA A 226 -7.77 -3.34 11.46
CA ALA A 226 -7.45 -4.71 11.83
C ALA A 226 -7.42 -5.60 10.57
N PRO A 227 -6.43 -5.42 9.67
CA PRO A 227 -6.33 -6.21 8.45
C PRO A 227 -5.98 -7.67 8.74
N ILE A 228 -6.51 -8.55 7.90
CA ILE A 228 -6.16 -9.97 7.83
C ILE A 228 -5.26 -10.13 6.60
N GLY A 229 -4.15 -10.86 6.75
CA GLY A 229 -3.12 -10.94 5.72
C GLY A 229 -2.37 -12.27 5.72
N THR A 230 -1.60 -12.52 4.67
CA THR A 230 -0.79 -13.74 4.50
C THR A 230 0.68 -13.57 4.89
N GLY A 231 1.07 -12.33 5.24
CA GLY A 231 2.43 -11.93 5.50
C GLY A 231 2.99 -12.40 6.85
N PRO A 232 4.28 -12.12 7.10
CA PRO A 232 4.99 -12.62 8.27
C PRO A 232 4.57 -11.98 9.59
N TYR A 233 3.76 -10.92 9.59
CA TYR A 233 3.29 -10.31 10.82
C TYR A 233 1.78 -10.08 10.79
N VAL A 234 1.17 -10.09 11.97
CA VAL A 234 -0.20 -9.64 12.21
C VAL A 234 -0.17 -8.38 13.05
N LEU A 235 -1.23 -7.59 12.98
CA LEU A 235 -1.37 -6.41 13.80
C LEU A 235 -1.83 -6.79 15.22
N GLU A 236 -1.06 -6.39 16.23
CA GLU A 236 -1.48 -6.50 17.64
C GLU A 236 -2.24 -5.25 18.08
N SER A 237 -1.73 -4.07 17.72
CA SER A 237 -2.39 -2.80 18.04
C SER A 237 -2.06 -1.73 17.01
N PHE A 238 -2.99 -0.81 16.80
CA PHE A 238 -2.80 0.32 15.89
C PHE A 238 -3.41 1.59 16.46
N THR A 239 -2.57 2.61 16.58
CA THR A 239 -2.98 3.99 16.90
C THR A 239 -2.73 4.83 15.66
N PRO A 240 -3.80 5.20 14.92
CA PRO A 240 -3.65 5.99 13.70
C PRO A 240 -2.88 7.29 13.94
N ASN A 241 -1.98 7.64 13.03
CA ASN A 241 -1.08 8.80 13.12
C ASN A 241 0.00 8.71 14.23
N ASP A 242 0.22 7.54 14.82
CA ASP A 242 1.25 7.34 15.84
C ASP A 242 2.07 6.08 15.57
N GLN A 243 1.53 4.90 15.93
CA GLN A 243 2.27 3.64 15.85
C GLN A 243 1.36 2.44 15.54
N GLY A 244 1.96 1.43 14.91
CA GLY A 244 1.41 0.07 14.82
C GLY A 244 2.37 -0.90 15.50
N THR A 245 1.84 -1.78 16.34
CA THR A 245 2.59 -2.91 16.92
C THR A 245 2.20 -4.17 16.19
N TYR A 246 3.21 -4.91 15.75
CA TYR A 246 3.04 -6.11 14.94
C TYR A 246 3.67 -7.29 15.66
N ILE A 247 2.98 -8.42 15.66
CA ILE A 247 3.47 -9.68 16.24
C ILE A 247 3.56 -10.73 15.14
N ILE A 248 4.26 -11.82 15.43
CA ILE A 248 4.49 -12.92 14.51
C ILE A 248 3.17 -13.53 14.07
N ASN A 249 3.00 -13.70 12.75
CA ASN A 249 1.90 -14.50 12.21
C ASN A 249 2.22 -15.99 12.37
N GLU A 250 1.62 -16.66 13.36
CA GLU A 250 1.82 -18.10 13.58
C GLU A 250 1.38 -18.97 12.39
N ASN A 251 0.51 -18.45 11.50
CA ASN A 251 0.05 -19.13 10.29
C ASN A 251 0.93 -18.85 9.06
N TYR A 252 2.03 -18.12 9.21
CA TYR A 252 2.94 -17.84 8.09
C TYR A 252 3.62 -19.12 7.58
N ARG A 253 3.69 -19.25 6.26
CA ARG A 253 4.17 -20.46 5.57
C ARG A 253 5.65 -20.81 5.78
N GLU A 254 6.46 -19.85 6.21
CA GLU A 254 7.88 -20.08 6.49
C GLU A 254 8.12 -20.19 8.01
N PRO A 255 8.91 -21.19 8.45
CA PRO A 255 9.18 -21.43 9.86
C PRO A 255 10.06 -20.35 10.51
#